data_AF-A0A5C7IRL7-F1
#
_entry.id   AF-A0A5C7IRL7-F1
#
_cell.length_a   1.000
_cell.length_b   1.000
_cell.length_c   1.000
_cell.angle_alpha   90.00
_cell.angle_beta   90.00
_cell.angle_gamma   90.00
#
_symmetry.space_group_name_H-M   'P 1'
#
loop_
_entity.id
_entity.type
_entity.pdbx_description
1 polymer ?
#
loop_
_entity_poly.entity_id
_entity_poly.type
_entity_poly.pdbx_seq_one_letter_code
_entity_poly.pdbx_strand_id
1 'polypeptide(L)'
;MVDNNTTTDIDGGIKEQERLLPIANVGRIMKQILPSNAKISKEAKETMQECVSEFISFVTGEASEKCRKERRKTVNGDDICWALGTLGFDDYANPLRRLELLNPSSSTIRPLKKSNLYDDHDHE
;
A
#
# COMPACT_ATOMS: atom_id res chain seq x y z
N MET A 1 -13.97 -40.80 27.65
CA MET A 1 -12.69 -40.26 28.17
C MET A 1 -11.76 -40.15 26.98
N VAL A 2 -11.21 -38.93 26.78
CA VAL A 2 -10.32 -38.45 25.69
C VAL A 2 -10.94 -38.50 24.27
N ASP A 3 -10.88 -37.48 23.40
CA ASP A 3 -9.80 -36.49 23.15
C ASP A 3 -10.27 -35.04 22.88
N ASN A 4 -9.33 -34.11 23.15
CA ASN A 4 -9.36 -32.66 22.92
C ASN A 4 -9.27 -32.30 21.43
N ASN A 5 -9.95 -31.22 21.02
CA ASN A 5 -9.53 -30.45 19.84
C ASN A 5 -9.33 -28.97 20.22
N THR A 6 -8.06 -28.58 20.26
CA THR A 6 -7.59 -27.19 20.27
C THR A 6 -7.65 -26.65 18.85
N THR A 7 -8.46 -25.63 18.59
CA THR A 7 -8.29 -24.79 17.39
C THR A 7 -7.61 -23.50 17.81
N THR A 8 -6.39 -23.32 17.34
CA THR A 8 -5.54 -22.14 17.50
C THR A 8 -6.02 -21.00 16.59
N ASP A 9 -6.62 -19.96 17.16
CA ASP A 9 -6.90 -18.69 16.48
C ASP A 9 -5.96 -17.57 16.99
N ILE A 10 -4.64 -17.80 16.97
CA ILE A 10 -3.63 -16.80 17.36
C ILE A 10 -2.51 -16.79 16.32
N ASP A 11 -2.79 -16.33 15.09
CA ASP A 11 -1.73 -15.92 14.13
C ASP A 11 -2.16 -14.82 13.14
N GLY A 12 -3.45 -14.50 13.04
CA GLY A 12 -3.95 -13.49 12.09
C GLY A 12 -3.81 -12.03 12.55
N GLY A 13 -3.94 -11.75 13.85
CA GLY A 13 -4.10 -10.37 14.35
C GLY A 13 -2.83 -9.52 14.40
N ILE A 14 -1.64 -10.12 14.46
CA ILE A 14 -0.37 -9.38 14.56
C ILE A 14 0.09 -8.87 13.18
N LYS A 15 -0.22 -9.61 12.11
CA LYS A 15 0.21 -9.28 10.73
C LYS A 15 -0.60 -8.15 10.10
N GLU A 16 -1.86 -7.98 10.49
CA GLU A 16 -2.73 -6.91 10.01
C GLU A 16 -2.21 -5.54 10.45
N GLN A 17 -1.88 -5.42 11.75
CA GLN A 17 -1.41 -4.17 12.35
C GLN A 17 -0.09 -3.66 11.74
N GLU A 18 0.79 -4.57 11.29
CA GLU A 18 2.04 -4.21 10.59
C GLU A 18 1.82 -3.54 9.23
N ARG A 19 0.68 -3.80 8.59
CA ARG A 19 0.33 -3.22 7.27
C ARG A 19 -0.34 -1.86 7.39
N LEU A 20 -0.79 -1.48 8.58
CA LEU A 20 -1.48 -0.22 8.82
C LEU A 20 -0.48 0.90 9.10
N LEU A 21 -0.72 2.07 8.51
CA LEU A 21 0.03 3.28 8.86
C LEU A 21 -0.30 3.73 10.29
N PRO A 22 0.60 4.37 11.05
CA PRO A 22 0.28 4.84 12.39
C PRO A 22 -0.96 5.75 12.38
N ILE A 23 -1.97 5.41 13.19
CA ILE A 23 -3.27 6.13 13.24
C ILE A 23 -3.12 7.64 13.51
N ALA A 24 -2.09 8.02 14.27
CA ALA A 24 -1.77 9.41 14.56
C ALA A 24 -1.35 10.19 13.30
N ASN A 25 -0.59 9.55 12.40
CA ASN A 25 -0.16 10.16 11.14
C ASN A 25 -1.34 10.32 10.19
N VAL A 26 -2.21 9.29 10.08
CA VAL A 26 -3.46 9.36 9.32
C VAL A 26 -4.33 10.51 9.81
N GLY A 27 -4.57 10.57 11.13
CA GLY A 27 -5.36 11.63 11.74
C GLY A 27 -4.78 13.04 11.53
N ARG A 28 -3.46 13.20 11.55
CA ARG A 28 -2.78 14.48 11.29
C ARG A 28 -3.01 14.95 9.85
N ILE A 29 -2.89 14.06 8.86
CA ILE A 29 -3.09 14.40 7.44
C ILE A 29 -4.56 14.72 7.18
N MET A 30 -5.49 13.88 7.65
CA MET A 30 -6.94 14.15 7.52
C MET A 30 -7.32 15.52 8.07
N LYS A 31 -6.65 15.98 9.13
CA LYS A 31 -6.93 17.27 9.77
C LYS A 31 -6.43 18.48 8.96
N GLN A 32 -5.46 18.31 8.07
CA GLN A 32 -4.88 19.41 7.27
C GLN A 32 -5.87 20.03 6.28
N ILE A 33 -6.83 19.24 5.80
CA ILE A 33 -7.84 19.68 4.83
C ILE A 33 -9.15 20.14 5.51
N LEU A 34 -9.20 20.12 6.83
CA LEU A 34 -10.37 20.48 7.63
C LEU A 34 -10.17 21.80 8.40
N PRO A 35 -11.25 22.49 8.78
CA PRO A 35 -11.18 23.62 9.69
C PRO A 35 -10.49 23.27 11.02
N SER A 36 -9.84 24.25 11.63
CA SER A 36 -9.05 24.07 12.87
C SER A 36 -9.87 23.46 14.02
N ASN A 37 -11.14 23.83 14.15
CA ASN A 37 -12.06 23.35 15.18
C ASN A 37 -12.77 22.01 14.86
N ALA A 38 -12.64 21.47 13.65
CA ALA A 38 -13.30 20.22 13.27
C ALA A 38 -12.83 19.04 14.14
N LYS A 39 -13.71 18.07 14.41
CA LYS A 39 -13.33 16.82 15.09
C LYS A 39 -13.43 15.68 14.09
N ILE A 40 -12.53 14.71 14.23
CA ILE A 40 -12.54 13.46 13.45
C ILE A 40 -12.78 12.34 14.46
N SER A 41 -13.81 11.52 14.23
CA SER A 41 -14.10 10.39 15.11
C SER A 41 -12.98 9.34 15.04
N LYS A 42 -13.01 8.39 15.97
CA LYS A 42 -12.04 7.29 15.99
C LYS A 42 -12.25 6.40 14.76
N GLU A 43 -13.50 6.06 14.50
CA GLU A 43 -13.94 5.17 13.43
C GLU A 43 -13.55 5.73 12.06
N ALA A 44 -13.71 7.04 11.84
CA ALA A 44 -13.31 7.67 10.59
C ALA A 44 -11.78 7.60 10.35
N LYS A 45 -10.96 7.63 11.42
CA LYS A 45 -9.52 7.46 11.28
C LYS A 45 -9.16 6.01 10.97
N GLU A 46 -9.84 5.05 11.61
CA GLU A 46 -9.64 3.61 11.38
C GLU A 46 -10.04 3.23 9.95
N THR A 47 -11.21 3.67 9.47
CA THR A 47 -11.62 3.48 8.08
C THR A 47 -10.61 4.08 7.11
N MET A 48 -10.15 5.31 7.33
CA MET A 48 -9.13 5.91 6.45
C MET A 48 -7.78 5.19 6.52
N GLN A 49 -7.42 4.62 7.67
CA GLN A 49 -6.21 3.83 7.86
C GLN A 49 -6.26 2.53 7.04
N GLU A 50 -7.41 1.86 7.02
CA GLU A 50 -7.65 0.69 6.17
C GLU A 50 -7.63 1.07 4.69
N CYS A 51 -8.38 2.11 4.31
CA CYS A 51 -8.45 2.57 2.92
C CYS A 51 -7.09 2.98 2.35
N VAL A 52 -6.24 3.65 3.13
CA VAL A 52 -4.91 4.05 2.64
C VAL A 52 -3.96 2.85 2.49
N SER A 53 -4.06 1.85 3.36
CA SER A 53 -3.29 0.61 3.23
C SER A 53 -3.73 -0.21 2.02
N GLU A 54 -5.04 -0.26 1.76
CA GLU A 54 -5.57 -0.87 0.53
C GLU A 54 -5.16 -0.08 -0.71
N PHE A 55 -5.23 1.25 -0.68
CA PHE A 55 -4.78 2.11 -1.78
C PHE A 55 -3.31 1.86 -2.15
N ILE A 56 -2.41 1.75 -1.15
CA ILE A 56 -1.01 1.40 -1.38
C ILE A 56 -0.91 0.04 -2.07
N SER A 57 -1.63 -0.96 -1.58
CA SER A 57 -1.61 -2.32 -2.14
C SER A 57 -2.15 -2.35 -3.57
N PHE A 58 -3.21 -1.58 -3.85
CA PHE A 58 -3.84 -1.51 -5.16
C PHE A 58 -2.92 -0.87 -6.20
N VAL A 59 -2.37 0.32 -5.90
CA VAL A 59 -1.47 1.04 -6.81
C VAL A 59 -0.18 0.24 -7.03
N THR A 60 0.39 -0.33 -5.97
CA THR A 60 1.62 -1.13 -6.09
C THR A 60 1.39 -2.45 -6.82
N GLY A 61 0.21 -3.06 -6.69
CA GLY A 61 -0.21 -4.22 -7.47
C GLY A 61 -0.26 -3.93 -8.97
N GLU A 62 -0.92 -2.84 -9.36
CA GLU A 62 -1.03 -2.42 -10.77
C GLU A 62 0.34 -2.07 -11.38
N ALA A 63 1.19 -1.35 -10.63
CA ALA A 63 2.55 -1.03 -11.04
C ALA A 63 3.43 -2.29 -11.17
N SER A 64 3.30 -3.24 -10.25
CA SER A 64 4.01 -4.52 -10.28
C SER A 64 3.60 -5.36 -11.48
N GLU A 65 2.31 -5.36 -11.84
CA GLU A 65 1.79 -6.04 -13.02
C GLU A 65 2.44 -5.51 -14.31
N LYS A 66 2.49 -4.19 -14.47
CA LYS A 66 3.19 -3.56 -15.60
C LYS A 66 4.68 -3.92 -15.63
N CYS A 67 5.38 -3.75 -14.51
CA CYS A 67 6.79 -4.09 -14.38
C CYS A 67 7.06 -5.54 -14.82
N ARG A 68 6.21 -6.47 -14.39
CA ARG A 68 6.31 -7.90 -14.76
C ARG A 68 6.04 -8.14 -16.24
N LYS A 69 5.01 -7.49 -16.82
CA LYS A 69 4.72 -7.54 -18.27
C LYS A 69 5.90 -7.05 -19.12
N GLU A 70 6.66 -6.08 -18.61
CA GLU A 70 7.89 -5.57 -19.24
C GLU A 70 9.15 -6.40 -18.91
N ARG A 71 9.01 -7.57 -18.29
CA ARG A 71 10.10 -8.49 -17.90
C ARG A 71 11.13 -7.86 -16.95
N ARG A 72 10.72 -6.84 -16.19
CA ARG A 72 11.55 -6.23 -15.15
C ARG A 72 11.24 -6.87 -13.79
N LYS A 73 12.26 -6.95 -12.92
CA LYS A 73 12.16 -7.49 -11.56
C LYS A 73 12.03 -6.41 -10.48
N THR A 74 12.12 -5.14 -10.86
CA THR A 74 12.15 -4.00 -9.94
C THR A 74 11.23 -2.91 -10.45
N VAL A 75 10.25 -2.57 -9.61
CA VAL A 75 9.31 -1.47 -9.83
C VAL A 75 10.04 -0.14 -9.64
N ASN A 76 9.88 0.79 -10.58
CA ASN A 76 10.46 2.13 -10.50
C ASN A 76 9.35 3.21 -10.41
N GLY A 77 9.73 4.49 -10.40
CA GLY A 77 8.78 5.60 -10.30
C GLY A 77 7.86 5.74 -11.52
N ASP A 78 8.35 5.40 -12.72
CA ASP A 78 7.55 5.41 -13.95
C ASP A 78 6.38 4.39 -13.90
N ASP A 79 6.60 3.22 -13.29
CA ASP A 79 5.54 2.23 -13.08
C ASP A 79 4.43 2.77 -12.19
N ILE A 80 4.81 3.46 -11.10
CA ILE A 80 3.86 4.07 -10.16
C ILE A 80 3.10 5.20 -10.85
N CYS A 81 3.79 6.07 -11.58
CA CYS A 81 3.16 7.17 -12.31
C CYS A 81 2.18 6.64 -13.37
N TRP A 82 2.53 5.55 -14.06
CA TRP A 82 1.64 4.91 -15.01
C TRP A 82 0.43 4.28 -14.33
N ALA A 83 0.63 3.54 -13.24
CA ALA A 83 -0.46 2.91 -12.50
C ALA A 83 -1.48 3.96 -12.03
N LEU A 84 -1.01 5.08 -11.48
CA LEU A 84 -1.89 6.19 -11.07
C LEU A 84 -2.70 6.74 -12.25
N GLY A 85 -2.11 6.93 -13.43
CA GLY A 85 -2.86 7.36 -14.62
C GLY A 85 -3.89 6.33 -15.08
N THR A 86 -3.52 5.05 -15.14
CA THR A 86 -4.43 3.95 -15.52
C THR A 86 -5.63 3.84 -14.57
N LEU A 87 -5.40 4.10 -13.28
CA LEU A 87 -6.43 4.05 -12.23
C LEU A 87 -7.28 5.33 -12.13
N GLY A 88 -7.03 6.35 -12.97
CA GLY A 88 -7.78 7.61 -12.98
C GLY A 88 -7.33 8.63 -11.91
N PHE A 89 -6.11 8.47 -11.38
CA PHE A 89 -5.47 9.37 -10.42
C PHE A 89 -4.42 10.28 -11.09
N ASP A 90 -4.68 10.73 -12.32
CA ASP A 90 -3.74 11.52 -13.15
C ASP A 90 -3.21 12.79 -12.46
N ASP A 91 -4.06 13.43 -11.63
CA ASP A 91 -3.71 14.61 -10.85
C ASP A 91 -2.57 14.35 -9.84
N TYR A 92 -2.35 13.08 -9.45
CA TYR A 92 -1.27 12.66 -8.57
C TYR A 92 -0.01 12.23 -9.34
N ALA A 93 -0.17 11.72 -10.57
CA ALA A 93 0.96 11.26 -11.39
C ALA A 93 1.91 12.41 -11.78
N ASN A 94 1.35 13.56 -12.16
CA ASN A 94 2.14 14.71 -12.63
C ASN A 94 3.04 15.34 -11.54
N PRO A 95 2.55 15.60 -10.31
CA PRO A 95 3.40 16.02 -9.20
C PRO A 95 4.50 15.02 -8.85
N LEU A 96 4.20 13.72 -8.86
CA LEU A 96 5.17 12.67 -8.50
C LEU A 96 6.31 12.59 -9.52
N ARG A 97 6.01 12.68 -10.82
CA ARG A 97 7.05 12.74 -11.85
C ARG A 97 7.97 13.94 -11.67
N ARG A 98 7.44 15.11 -11.30
CA ARG A 98 8.25 16.29 -11.00
C ARG A 98 9.17 16.07 -9.78
N LEU A 99 8.68 15.38 -8.76
CA LEU A 99 9.47 15.04 -7.58
C LEU A 99 10.64 14.10 -7.94
N GLU A 100 10.39 13.11 -8.79
CA GLU A 100 11.42 12.19 -9.29
C GLU A 100 12.50 12.91 -10.11
N LEU A 101 12.11 13.87 -10.96
CA LEU A 101 13.05 14.69 -11.74
C LEU A 101 13.94 15.60 -10.87
N LEU A 102 13.43 16.05 -9.71
CA LEU A 102 14.20 16.89 -8.78
C LEU A 102 15.14 16.07 -7.87
N ASN A 103 14.98 14.75 -7.80
CA ASN A 103 15.82 13.85 -7.02
C ASN A 103 16.19 12.58 -7.83
N PRO A 104 17.03 12.70 -8.86
CA PRO A 104 17.39 11.59 -9.75
C PRO A 104 18.11 10.43 -9.04
N SER A 105 18.65 10.66 -7.84
CA SER A 105 19.32 9.64 -7.02
C SER A 105 18.37 8.67 -6.29
N SER A 106 17.05 8.94 -6.28
CA SER A 106 16.04 8.15 -5.56
C SER A 106 15.28 7.12 -6.42
N SER A 107 15.71 6.90 -7.66
CA SER A 107 14.99 6.19 -8.74
C SER A 107 14.65 4.71 -8.51
N THR A 108 14.96 4.13 -7.34
CA THR A 108 14.72 2.71 -7.05
C THR A 108 13.85 2.54 -5.79
N ILE A 109 12.57 2.23 -5.99
CA ILE A 109 11.74 1.69 -4.91
C ILE A 109 12.20 0.25 -4.67
N ARG A 110 12.76 -0.02 -3.49
CA ARG A 110 13.12 -1.40 -3.11
C ARG A 110 11.83 -2.23 -3.08
N PRO A 111 11.80 -3.41 -3.72
CA PRO A 111 10.63 -4.28 -3.66
C PRO A 111 10.33 -4.61 -2.20
N LEU A 112 9.06 -4.50 -1.79
CA LEU A 112 8.59 -5.07 -0.54
C LEU A 112 8.96 -6.55 -0.55
N LYS A 113 9.69 -7.02 0.47
CA LYS A 113 9.97 -8.45 0.64
C LYS A 113 8.63 -9.18 0.58
N LYS A 114 8.49 -10.11 -0.37
CA LYS A 114 7.32 -10.98 -0.48
C LYS A 114 7.07 -11.64 0.89
N SER A 115 6.04 -11.21 1.61
CA SER A 115 5.37 -12.10 2.56
C SER A 115 4.41 -12.92 1.71
N ASN A 116 4.84 -14.14 1.35
CA ASN A 116 4.09 -15.24 0.70
C ASN A 116 2.65 -14.90 0.29
N LEU A 117 2.51 -14.19 -0.83
CA LEU A 117 1.25 -14.13 -1.56
C LEU A 117 1.62 -14.28 -3.03
N TYR A 118 0.96 -15.22 -3.69
CA TYR A 118 1.33 -15.90 -4.94
C TYR A 118 2.30 -17.07 -4.73
N ASP A 119 1.67 -18.21 -4.44
CA ASP A 119 2.20 -19.56 -4.60
C ASP A 119 2.99 -19.72 -5.89
N ASP A 120 4.18 -20.30 -5.77
CA ASP A 120 4.88 -20.96 -6.86
C ASP A 120 4.12 -22.25 -7.19
N HIS A 121 3.05 -22.12 -7.96
CA HIS A 121 2.52 -23.20 -8.77
C HIS A 121 2.13 -22.64 -10.12
N ASP A 122 3.09 -22.63 -11.05
CA ASP A 122 2.79 -22.95 -12.43
C ASP A 122 4.02 -23.57 -13.10
N HIS A 123 3.72 -24.69 -13.75
CA HIS A 123 4.60 -25.64 -14.41
C HIS A 123 5.44 -25.04 -15.54
N GLU A 124 6.73 -25.38 -15.57
CA GLU A 124 7.33 -26.24 -16.61
C GLU A 124 8.61 -26.89 -16.09
#